data_AF-A0AAV5XG52-F1
#
_entry.id   AF-A0AAV5XG52-F1
#
_cell.length_a   1.000
_cell.length_b   1.000
_cell.length_c   1.000
_cell.angle_alpha   90.00
_cell.angle_beta   90.00
_cell.angle_gamma   90.00
#
_symmetry.space_group_name_H-M   'P 1'
#
loop_
_entity.id
_entity.type
_entity.pdbx_description
1 polymer ?
#
loop_
_entity_poly.entity_id
_entity_poly.type
_entity_poly.pdbx_seq_one_letter_code
_entity_poly.pdbx_strand_id
1 'polypeptide(L)' 'MRELSTAQVSAMAEALGLPVSPEDLVEVTHRLNAFIQALAPLADLPLETAEPSSSGRVEEP' A
#
# COMPACT_ATOMS: atom_id res chain seq x y z
N MET A 1 0.40 -10.83 -5.67
CA MET A 1 -0.23 -10.17 -4.50
C MET A 1 -1.74 -10.07 -4.69
N ARG A 2 -2.51 -9.87 -3.61
CA ARG A 2 -3.97 -9.77 -3.67
C ARG A 2 -4.40 -8.36 -4.09
N GLU A 3 -5.34 -8.27 -5.04
CA GLU A 3 -5.96 -7.01 -5.44
C GLU A 3 -7.02 -6.54 -4.44
N LEU A 4 -7.18 -5.23 -4.36
CA LEU A 4 -8.19 -4.53 -3.57
C LEU A 4 -9.46 -4.32 -4.40
N SER A 5 -10.61 -4.51 -3.75
CA SER A 5 -11.90 -4.05 -4.28
C SER A 5 -12.12 -2.57 -3.98
N THR A 6 -13.02 -1.94 -4.73
CA THR A 6 -13.45 -0.56 -4.51
C THR A 6 -14.00 -0.33 -3.10
N ALA A 7 -14.71 -1.31 -2.52
CA ALA A 7 -15.21 -1.25 -1.15
C ALA A 7 -14.06 -1.22 -0.12
N GLN A 8 -12.99 -1.98 -0.36
CA GLN A 8 -11.80 -1.96 0.52
C GLN A 8 -11.06 -0.63 0.43
N VAL A 9 -10.98 -0.05 -0.78
CA VAL A 9 -10.37 1.27 -0.99
C VAL A 9 -11.21 2.39 -0.36
N SER A 10 -12.54 2.31 -0.45
CA SER A 10 -13.45 3.25 0.22
C SER A 10 -13.26 3.23 1.74
N ALA A 11 -13.27 2.03 2.34
CA ALA A 11 -13.06 1.88 3.78
C ALA A 11 -11.68 2.40 4.23
N MET A 12 -10.64 2.24 3.39
CA MET A 12 -9.31 2.79 3.66
C MET A 12 -9.30 4.32 3.61
N ALA A 13 -9.94 4.92 2.60
CA ALA A 13 -10.06 6.38 2.50
C ALA A 13 -10.81 6.97 3.70
N GLU A 14 -11.91 6.34 4.12
CA GLU A 14 -12.67 6.71 5.32
C GLU A 14 -11.80 6.64 6.59
N ALA A 15 -11.07 5.55 6.79
CA ALA A 15 -10.19 5.37 7.95
C ALA A 15 -9.07 6.42 8.03
N LEU A 16 -8.61 6.91 6.88
CA LEU A 16 -7.58 7.94 6.77
C LEU A 16 -8.16 9.37 6.75
N GLY A 17 -9.49 9.53 6.75
CA GLY A 17 -10.15 10.82 6.62
C GLY A 17 -9.89 11.50 5.27
N LEU A 18 -9.59 10.74 4.23
CA LEU A 18 -9.29 11.27 2.89
C LEU A 18 -10.58 11.48 2.09
N PRO A 19 -10.80 12.68 1.55
CA PRO A 19 -11.92 12.90 0.64
C PRO A 19 -11.63 12.19 -0.68
N VAL A 20 -12.37 11.13 -0.97
CA VAL A 20 -12.37 10.46 -2.28
C VAL A 20 -13.79 10.46 -2.80
N SER A 21 -13.98 11.07 -3.95
CA SER A 21 -15.28 11.09 -4.62
C SER A 21 -15.62 9.68 -5.13
N PRO A 22 -16.90 9.31 -5.23
CA PRO A 22 -17.29 8.02 -5.83
C PRO A 22 -16.83 7.85 -7.28
N GLU A 23 -16.73 8.94 -8.03
CA GLU A 23 -16.27 8.99 -9.41
C GLU A 23 -14.77 8.69 -9.55
N ASP A 24 -13.94 9.14 -8.60
CA ASP A 24 -12.51 8.86 -8.58
C ASP A 24 -12.16 7.48 -8.00
N LEU A 25 -13.07 6.88 -7.23
CA LEU A 25 -12.81 5.64 -6.49
C LEU A 25 -12.35 4.47 -7.38
N VAL A 26 -12.88 4.38 -8.60
CA VAL A 26 -12.49 3.35 -9.57
C VAL A 26 -11.03 3.53 -10.01
N GLU A 27 -10.63 4.76 -10.35
CA GLU A 27 -9.27 5.07 -10.79
C GLU A 27 -8.26 4.93 -9.65
N VAL A 28 -8.63 5.38 -8.44
CA VAL A 28 -7.81 5.19 -7.25
C VAL A 28 -7.60 3.70 -6.97
N THR A 29 -8.65 2.89 -7.09
CA THR A 29 -8.54 1.43 -6.93
C THR A 29 -7.62 0.82 -7.99
N HIS A 30 -7.75 1.24 -9.25
CA HIS A 30 -6.89 0.77 -10.33
C HIS A 30 -5.41 1.11 -10.06
N ARG A 31 -5.11 2.36 -9.69
CA ARG A 31 -3.73 2.81 -9.39
C ARG A 31 -3.13 2.10 -8.18
N LEU A 32 -3.92 1.88 -7.12
CA LEU A 32 -3.47 1.14 -5.95
C LEU A 32 -3.16 -0.32 -6.30
N ASN A 33 -4.00 -0.96 -7.11
CA ASN A 33 -3.73 -2.32 -7.57
C ASN A 33 -2.49 -2.39 -8.45
N ALA A 34 -2.30 -1.44 -9.37
CA ALA A 34 -1.06 -1.35 -10.17
C ALA A 34 0.18 -1.19 -9.28
N PHE A 35 0.11 -0.37 -8.23
CA PHE A 35 1.18 -0.22 -7.25
C PHE A 35 1.46 -1.54 -6.49
N ILE A 36 0.42 -2.23 -6.01
CA ILE A 36 0.55 -3.54 -5.36
C ILE A 36 1.22 -4.57 -6.28
N GLN A 37 0.88 -4.57 -7.58
CA GLN A 37 1.53 -5.46 -8.55
C GLN A 37 3.00 -5.09 -8.77
N ALA A 38 3.35 -3.81 -8.78
CA ALA A 38 4.74 -3.37 -8.89
C ALA A 38 5.60 -3.83 -7.70
N LEU A 39 4.99 -4.05 -6.53
CA LEU A 39 5.65 -4.60 -5.35
C LEU A 39 5.83 -6.13 -5.40
N ALA A 40 5.27 -6.83 -6.41
CA ALA A 40 5.31 -8.30 -6.49
C ALA A 40 6.71 -8.92 -6.31
N PRO A 41 7.82 -8.33 -6.84
CA PRO A 41 9.16 -8.88 -6.66
C PRO A 41 9.64 -8.95 -5.20
N LEU A 42 9.02 -8.20 -4.28
CA LEU A 42 9.36 -8.26 -2.85
C LEU A 42 9.01 -9.62 -2.22
N ALA A 43 8.11 -10.39 -2.82
CA ALA A 43 7.73 -11.71 -2.33
C ALA A 43 8.86 -12.75 -2.47
N ASP A 44 9.84 -12.50 -3.33
CA ASP A 44 10.95 -13.42 -3.62
C ASP A 44 12.22 -13.11 -2.82
N LEU A 45 12.16 -12.13 -1.90
CA LEU A 45 13.30 -11.76 -1.07
C LEU A 45 13.54 -12.83 0.02
N PRO A 46 14.80 -13.26 0.24
CA PRO A 46 15.14 -14.25 1.28
C PRO A 46 15.17 -13.58 2.66
N LEU A 47 13.98 -13.39 3.24
CA LEU A 47 13.78 -12.67 4.51
C LEU A 47 13.83 -13.58 5.74
N GLU A 48 14.06 -14.88 5.59
CA GLU A 48 13.96 -15.88 6.66
C GLU A 48 14.95 -15.63 7.82
N THR A 49 16.05 -14.93 7.53
CA THR A 49 17.09 -14.58 8.51
C THR A 49 17.35 -13.08 8.60
N ALA A 50 16.59 -12.27 7.85
CA ALA A 50 16.76 -10.83 7.84
C ALA A 50 16.10 -10.21 9.08
N GLU A 51 16.87 -9.50 9.91
CA GLU A 51 16.30 -8.70 11.00
C GLU A 51 15.56 -7.47 10.42
N PRO A 52 14.33 -7.16 10.87
CA PRO A 52 13.63 -5.96 10.44
C PRO A 52 14.40 -4.70 10.84
N SER A 53 14.84 -3.90 9.87
CA SER A 53 15.49 -2.63 10.19
C SER A 53 14.44 -1.65 10.71
N SER A 54 14.44 -1.38 12.01
CA SER A 54 13.49 -0.46 12.65
C SER A 54 13.86 1.02 12.46
N SER A 55 14.62 1.39 11.43
CA SER A 55 15.22 2.73 11.35
C SER A 55 14.18 3.79 10.99
N GLY A 56 13.43 4.20 12.02
CA GLY A 56 12.77 5.49 12.15
C GLY A 56 13.67 6.49 12.90
N ARG A 57 15.00 6.39 12.79
CA ARG A 57 15.92 7.40 13.33
C ARG A 57 16.53 8.18 12.17
N VAL A 58 16.15 9.45 12.08
CA VAL A 58 16.99 10.50 11.50
C VAL A 58 18.26 10.50 12.34
N GLU A 59 19.34 9.90 11.86
CA GLU A 59 20.66 10.16 12.44
C GLU A 59 21.15 11.49 11.87
N GLU A 60 20.82 12.57 12.58
CA GLU A 60 21.61 13.80 12.68
C GLU A 60 21.54 14.25 14.15
N PRO A 61 22.62 14.77 14.78
CA PRO A 61 23.99 14.99 14.30
C PRO A 61 25.07 14.16 15.03
#